data_AF-A0A949P6E1-F1
#
_entry.id   AF-A0A949P6E1-F1
#
_cell.length_a   1.000
_cell.length_b   1.000
_cell.length_c   1.000
_cell.angle_alpha   90.00
_cell.angle_beta   90.00
_cell.angle_gamma   90.00
#
_symmetry.space_group_name_H-M   'P 1'
#
loop_
_entity.id
_entity.type
_entity.pdbx_description
1 polymer ?
#
loop_
_entity_poly.entity_id
_entity_poly.type
_entity_poly.pdbx_seq_one_letter_code
_entity_poly.pdbx_strand_id
1 'polypeptide(L)'
;MTIKDRQRGRVALFGARGERLLAPGRFLSLPASIVGLTLAVVGVGITVSGIVDLIDGGPDVVVLLSTGLVIWAVGSAMWRLFLVPKQIRTLDVFTTVTLAWLAMAFAGAIPFILTGQFDRIDDALFESISGFTTTGATVIPDIEATSKGLLFWRSTTQWMGGMGVIVLVVAVLPT
;
A
#
# COMPACT_ATOMS: atom_id res chain seq x y z
N MET A 1 21.12 51.79 53.97
CA MET A 1 22.28 51.37 53.17
C MET A 1 22.24 49.84 53.12
N THR A 2 22.06 49.08 52.03
CA THR A 2 22.01 49.33 50.58
C THR A 2 21.60 48.01 49.89
N ILE A 3 20.50 48.05 49.11
CA ILE A 3 20.27 47.42 47.78
C ILE A 3 19.93 45.91 47.67
N LYS A 4 18.63 45.65 47.42
CA LYS A 4 18.12 44.74 46.36
C LYS A 4 18.79 45.09 45.02
N ASP A 5 19.45 44.16 44.31
CA ASP A 5 19.23 43.90 42.87
C ASP A 5 20.21 42.88 42.26
N ARG A 6 19.77 42.28 41.14
CA ARG A 6 20.48 41.48 40.12
C ARG A 6 20.41 39.95 40.19
N GLN A 7 19.27 39.48 39.73
CA GLN A 7 19.20 38.61 38.55
C GLN A 7 20.27 38.92 37.47
N ARG A 8 20.98 37.87 37.03
CA ARG A 8 21.73 37.65 35.75
C ARG A 8 22.87 36.68 36.10
N GLY A 9 22.75 35.37 35.91
CA GLY A 9 22.48 34.71 34.64
C GLY A 9 23.78 34.04 34.19
N ARG A 10 23.79 32.70 34.10
CA ARG A 10 24.59 31.97 33.13
C ARG A 10 24.08 30.53 32.97
N VAL A 11 23.28 30.40 31.91
CA VAL A 11 23.10 29.23 31.06
C VAL A 11 22.23 28.10 31.63
N ALA A 12 20.93 28.36 31.62
CA ALA A 12 19.98 27.36 31.15
C ALA A 12 20.38 26.97 29.72
N LEU A 13 21.13 25.88 29.55
CA LEU A 13 21.25 25.24 28.25
C LEU A 13 20.03 24.34 28.11
N PHE A 14 18.98 24.95 27.55
CA PHE A 14 17.82 24.26 27.02
C PHE A 14 18.28 23.10 26.13
N GLY A 15 18.13 21.89 26.65
CA GLY A 15 17.96 20.65 25.88
C GLY A 15 16.55 20.10 26.10
N ALA A 16 15.54 20.98 26.04
CA ALA A 16 14.14 20.62 26.16
C ALA A 16 13.63 20.04 24.83
N ARG A 17 13.96 18.78 24.54
CA ARG A 17 13.15 17.90 23.68
C ARG A 17 13.73 16.50 23.73
N GLY A 18 12.89 15.56 24.14
CA GLY A 18 13.19 14.13 24.09
C GLY A 18 13.35 13.68 22.65
N GLU A 19 14.54 13.90 22.09
CA GLU A 19 15.02 13.23 20.90
C GLU A 19 15.24 11.76 21.27
N ARG A 20 14.12 11.03 21.26
CA ARG A 20 14.10 9.58 21.31
C ARG A 20 14.87 9.10 20.09
N LEU A 21 16.05 8.56 20.36
CA LEU A 21 16.81 7.61 19.57
C LEU A 21 15.92 6.94 18.50
N LEU A 22 15.95 7.48 17.27
CA LEU A 22 15.49 6.75 16.10
C LEU A 22 16.34 5.49 16.02
N ALA A 23 15.74 4.31 15.80
CA ALA A 23 16.52 3.14 15.45
C ALA A 23 17.39 3.49 14.23
N PRO A 24 18.71 3.31 14.26
CA PRO A 24 19.58 3.76 13.20
C PRO A 24 19.13 3.17 11.85
N GLY A 25 18.89 4.03 10.86
CA GLY A 25 18.51 3.64 9.50
C GLY A 25 17.01 3.62 9.17
N ARG A 26 16.11 4.03 10.07
CA ARG A 26 14.65 4.11 9.77
C ARG A 26 14.17 5.56 9.64
N PHE A 27 13.32 5.82 8.65
CA PHE A 27 12.77 7.15 8.36
C PHE A 27 11.34 7.30 8.91
N LEU A 28 10.96 8.51 9.33
CA LEU A 28 9.61 8.80 9.81
C LEU A 28 8.72 9.28 8.66
N SER A 29 7.76 8.47 8.23
CA SER A 29 6.71 8.91 7.30
C SER A 29 5.53 7.96 7.30
N LEU A 30 4.36 8.47 7.69
CA LEU A 30 3.11 7.70 7.64
C LEU A 30 2.78 7.22 6.22
N PRO A 31 2.84 8.08 5.16
CA PRO A 31 2.46 7.65 3.82
C PRO A 31 3.31 6.50 3.31
N ALA A 32 4.63 6.58 3.44
CA ALA A 32 5.50 5.53 2.92
C ALA A 32 5.38 4.21 3.72
N SER A 33 5.17 4.28 5.03
CA SER A 33 4.96 3.09 5.86
C SER A 33 3.68 2.35 5.44
N ILE A 34 2.58 3.07 5.21
CA ILE A 34 1.30 2.47 4.83
C ILE A 34 1.33 2.00 3.38
N VAL A 35 1.85 2.81 2.45
CA VAL A 35 2.02 2.40 1.04
C VAL A 35 2.87 1.14 0.94
N GLY A 36 3.97 1.05 1.70
CA GLY A 36 4.80 -0.17 1.75
C GLY A 36 4.01 -1.40 2.21
N LEU A 37 3.25 -1.27 3.29
CA LEU A 37 2.40 -2.36 3.79
C LEU A 37 1.33 -2.75 2.75
N THR A 38 0.68 -1.77 2.15
CA THR A 38 -0.34 -1.98 1.11
C THR A 38 0.23 -2.72 -0.09
N LEU A 39 1.40 -2.31 -0.60
CA LEU A 39 2.11 -3.02 -1.67
C LEU A 39 2.48 -4.44 -1.24
N ALA A 40 2.92 -4.65 -0.01
CA ALA A 40 3.24 -5.98 0.49
C ALA A 40 2.00 -6.91 0.42
N VAL A 41 0.83 -6.44 0.85
CA VAL A 41 -0.42 -7.21 0.79
C VAL A 41 -0.85 -7.48 -0.65
N VAL A 42 -0.76 -6.49 -1.54
CA VAL A 42 -1.03 -6.67 -2.98
C VAL A 42 -0.10 -7.73 -3.58
N GLY A 43 1.19 -7.67 -3.27
CA GLY A 43 2.17 -8.66 -3.73
C GLY A 43 1.86 -10.08 -3.25
N VAL A 44 1.39 -10.25 -2.01
CA VAL A 44 0.90 -11.56 -1.52
C VAL A 44 -0.29 -12.02 -2.36
N GLY A 45 -1.28 -11.16 -2.60
CA GLY A 45 -2.46 -11.53 -3.39
C GLY A 45 -2.09 -12.00 -4.81
N ILE A 46 -1.20 -11.29 -5.50
CA ILE A 46 -0.70 -11.68 -6.82
C ILE A 46 0.09 -13.00 -6.75
N THR A 47 0.88 -13.20 -5.69
CA THR A 47 1.62 -14.46 -5.49
C THR A 47 0.65 -15.63 -5.32
N VAL A 48 -0.43 -15.45 -4.55
CA VAL A 48 -1.49 -16.46 -4.40
C VAL A 48 -2.17 -16.73 -5.73
N SER A 49 -2.44 -15.71 -6.55
CA SER A 49 -2.92 -15.90 -7.93
C SER A 49 -1.99 -16.77 -8.77
N GLY A 50 -0.67 -16.58 -8.65
CA GLY A 50 0.30 -17.45 -9.34
C GLY A 50 0.30 -18.89 -8.85
N ILE A 51 0.02 -19.12 -7.56
CA ILE A 51 -0.18 -20.48 -7.00
C ILE A 51 -1.47 -21.10 -7.55
N VAL A 52 -2.55 -20.33 -7.64
CA VAL A 52 -3.81 -20.80 -8.24
C VAL A 52 -3.59 -21.19 -9.70
N ASP A 53 -2.88 -20.36 -10.46
CA ASP A 53 -2.54 -20.68 -11.84
C ASP A 53 -1.67 -21.93 -11.95
N LEU A 54 -0.75 -22.14 -11.01
CA LEU A 54 0.11 -23.33 -10.96
C LEU A 54 -0.71 -24.60 -10.71
N ILE A 55 -1.71 -24.54 -9.83
CA ILE A 55 -2.59 -25.67 -9.53
C ILE A 55 -3.46 -26.02 -10.75
N ASP A 56 -3.89 -25.02 -11.51
CA ASP A 56 -4.71 -25.21 -12.72
C ASP A 56 -3.88 -25.61 -13.95
N GLY A 57 -2.54 -25.50 -13.89
CA GLY A 57 -1.66 -25.71 -15.03
C GLY A 57 -1.72 -24.58 -16.06
N GLY A 58 -2.03 -23.37 -15.59
CA GLY A 58 -2.17 -22.17 -16.42
C GLY A 58 -0.85 -21.64 -16.99
N PRO A 59 -0.92 -20.72 -17.98
CA PRO A 59 0.26 -20.20 -18.67
C PRO A 59 0.99 -19.08 -17.90
N ASP A 60 0.36 -18.45 -16.92
CA ASP A 60 0.79 -17.19 -16.32
C ASP A 60 1.56 -17.37 -15.00
N VAL A 61 1.76 -18.60 -14.56
CA VAL A 61 2.41 -19.00 -13.30
C VAL A 61 3.67 -18.20 -13.03
N VAL A 62 4.62 -18.21 -13.97
CA VAL A 62 5.94 -17.58 -13.76
C VAL A 62 5.78 -16.08 -13.58
N VAL A 63 4.98 -15.44 -14.43
CA VAL A 63 4.75 -13.99 -14.42
C VAL A 63 4.08 -13.57 -13.11
N LEU A 64 3.01 -14.26 -12.70
CA LEU A 64 2.28 -13.94 -11.48
C LEU A 64 3.14 -14.15 -10.23
N LEU A 65 3.85 -15.28 -10.13
CA LEU A 65 4.74 -15.53 -8.98
C LEU A 65 5.88 -14.53 -8.91
N SER A 66 6.57 -14.25 -10.02
CA SER A 66 7.69 -13.29 -10.01
C SER A 66 7.22 -11.87 -9.69
N THR A 67 6.09 -11.45 -10.27
CA THR A 67 5.52 -10.12 -10.05
C THR A 67 5.07 -9.95 -8.60
N GLY A 68 4.33 -10.92 -8.08
CA GLY A 68 3.86 -10.91 -6.70
C GLY A 68 5.00 -10.88 -5.70
N LEU A 69 6.03 -11.70 -5.89
CA LEU A 69 7.21 -11.74 -5.02
C LEU A 69 8.01 -10.43 -5.04
N VAL A 70 8.20 -9.82 -6.23
CA VAL A 70 8.88 -8.53 -6.36
C VAL A 70 8.10 -7.42 -5.66
N ILE A 71 6.79 -7.31 -5.92
CA ILE A 71 5.94 -6.29 -5.29
C ILE A 71 5.91 -6.51 -3.77
N TRP A 72 5.80 -7.75 -3.31
CA TRP A 72 5.84 -8.09 -1.89
C TRP A 72 7.17 -7.71 -1.24
N ALA A 73 8.29 -8.01 -1.89
CA ALA A 73 9.62 -7.70 -1.38
C ALA A 73 9.84 -6.18 -1.30
N VAL A 74 9.46 -5.44 -2.36
CA VAL A 74 9.54 -3.97 -2.39
C VAL A 74 8.66 -3.35 -1.30
N GLY A 75 7.40 -3.79 -1.20
CA GLY A 75 6.48 -3.32 -0.18
C GLY A 75 6.97 -3.61 1.24
N SER A 76 7.45 -4.83 1.48
CA SER A 76 7.98 -5.26 2.78
C SER A 76 9.26 -4.52 3.16
N ALA A 77 10.16 -4.27 2.20
CA ALA A 77 11.35 -3.46 2.42
C ALA A 77 10.97 -2.02 2.79
N MET A 78 10.07 -1.40 2.02
CA MET A 78 9.57 -0.06 2.28
C MET A 78 8.90 0.03 3.66
N TRP A 79 8.03 -0.91 4.01
CA TRP A 79 7.38 -0.97 5.32
C TRP A 79 8.38 -1.10 6.48
N ARG A 80 9.47 -1.85 6.30
CA ARG A 80 10.53 -1.99 7.33
C ARG A 80 11.36 -0.72 7.48
N LEU A 81 11.63 -0.01 6.38
CA LEU A 81 12.45 1.20 6.37
C LEU A 81 11.73 2.42 6.96
N PHE A 82 10.41 2.49 6.83
CA PHE A 82 9.61 3.61 7.34
C PHE A 82 8.90 3.30 8.66
N LEU A 83 8.69 4.34 9.46
CA LEU A 83 8.04 4.30 10.76
C LEU A 83 6.88 5.28 10.80
N VAL A 84 5.81 4.89 11.50
CA VAL A 84 4.68 5.77 11.79
C VAL A 84 5.10 6.83 12.82
N PRO A 85 5.00 8.13 12.49
CA PRO A 85 5.28 9.20 13.44
C PRO A 85 4.29 9.19 14.61
N LYS A 86 4.74 9.60 15.80
CA LYS A 86 3.88 9.68 16.99
C LYS A 86 2.79 10.74 16.88
N GLN A 87 3.09 11.85 16.23
CA GLN A 87 2.14 12.92 15.98
C GLN A 87 1.73 12.81 14.51
N ILE A 88 0.48 12.45 14.28
CA ILE A 88 -0.10 12.33 12.94
C ILE A 88 -0.93 13.57 12.68
N ARG A 89 -0.61 14.30 11.60
CA ARG A 89 -1.41 15.44 11.16
C ARG A 89 -2.51 14.94 10.23
N THR A 90 -3.64 15.63 10.18
CA THR A 90 -4.75 15.29 9.29
C THR A 90 -4.32 15.22 7.82
N LEU A 91 -3.44 16.12 7.39
CA LEU A 91 -2.91 16.15 6.03
C LEU A 91 -2.09 14.88 5.71
N ASP A 92 -1.34 14.34 6.68
CA ASP A 92 -0.60 13.10 6.50
C ASP A 92 -1.55 11.92 6.26
N VAL A 93 -2.72 11.91 6.90
CA VAL A 93 -3.76 10.89 6.70
C VAL A 93 -4.34 10.97 5.28
N PHE A 94 -4.77 12.15 4.84
CA PHE A 94 -5.31 12.34 3.48
C PHE A 94 -4.30 11.93 2.42
N THR A 95 -3.04 12.39 2.53
CA THR A 95 -1.97 12.00 1.62
C THR A 95 -1.75 10.49 1.63
N THR A 96 -1.76 9.86 2.80
CA THR A 96 -1.57 8.42 2.95
C THR A 96 -2.65 7.63 2.23
N VAL A 97 -3.92 8.00 2.44
CA VAL A 97 -5.06 7.31 1.81
C VAL A 97 -4.97 7.45 0.30
N THR A 98 -4.77 8.67 -0.23
CA THR A 98 -4.65 8.90 -1.68
C THR A 98 -3.50 8.09 -2.30
N LEU A 99 -2.31 8.12 -1.68
CA LEU A 99 -1.14 7.40 -2.21
C LEU A 99 -1.31 5.88 -2.10
N ALA A 100 -1.96 5.37 -1.06
CA ALA A 100 -2.23 3.94 -0.92
C ALA A 100 -3.15 3.43 -2.02
N TRP A 101 -4.24 4.15 -2.32
CA TRP A 101 -5.16 3.79 -3.42
C TRP A 101 -4.47 3.82 -4.78
N LEU A 102 -3.68 4.87 -5.05
CA LEU A 102 -2.91 4.95 -6.30
C LEU A 102 -1.89 3.81 -6.39
N ALA A 103 -1.14 3.54 -5.32
CA ALA A 103 -0.16 2.46 -5.29
C ALA A 103 -0.80 1.09 -5.54
N MET A 104 -1.97 0.81 -4.96
CA MET A 104 -2.73 -0.41 -5.25
C MET A 104 -3.13 -0.49 -6.72
N ALA A 105 -3.73 0.57 -7.27
CA ALA A 105 -4.18 0.60 -8.66
C ALA A 105 -3.02 0.36 -9.65
N PHE A 106 -1.89 1.03 -9.45
CA PHE A 106 -0.72 0.82 -10.31
C PHE A 106 -0.13 -0.58 -10.14
N ALA A 107 0.05 -1.05 -8.90
CA ALA A 107 0.63 -2.37 -8.64
C ALA A 107 -0.25 -3.52 -9.13
N GLY A 108 -1.58 -3.41 -8.99
CA GLY A 108 -2.51 -4.43 -9.43
C GLY A 108 -2.74 -4.49 -10.93
N ALA A 109 -2.39 -3.44 -11.67
CA ALA A 109 -2.39 -3.43 -13.13
C ALA A 109 -1.19 -4.21 -13.73
N ILE A 110 -0.06 -4.27 -13.02
CA ILE A 110 1.17 -4.91 -13.49
C ILE A 110 0.96 -6.35 -14.00
N PRO A 111 0.31 -7.27 -13.26
CA PRO A 111 0.14 -8.63 -13.74
C PRO A 111 -0.61 -8.68 -15.08
N PHE A 112 -1.66 -7.88 -15.29
CA PHE A 112 -2.41 -7.89 -16.55
C PHE A 112 -1.57 -7.44 -17.76
N ILE A 113 -0.62 -6.52 -17.55
CA ILE A 113 0.29 -6.06 -18.60
C ILE A 113 1.33 -7.15 -18.90
N LEU A 114 1.94 -7.72 -17.86
CA LEU A 114 3.06 -8.66 -18.02
C LEU A 114 2.61 -10.04 -18.52
N THR A 115 1.38 -10.46 -18.25
CA THR A 115 0.80 -11.69 -18.83
C THR A 115 0.34 -11.49 -20.27
N GLY A 116 0.30 -10.25 -20.77
CA GLY A 116 -0.24 -9.94 -22.08
C GLY A 116 -1.77 -10.01 -22.16
N GLN A 117 -2.47 -9.97 -21.02
CA GLN A 117 -3.94 -9.89 -21.00
C GLN A 117 -4.45 -8.60 -21.65
N PHE A 118 -3.68 -7.51 -21.53
CA PHE A 118 -3.93 -6.26 -22.21
C PHE A 118 -2.66 -5.72 -22.87
N ASP A 119 -2.78 -5.34 -24.15
CA ASP A 119 -1.72 -4.60 -24.86
C ASP A 119 -1.63 -3.14 -24.41
N ARG A 120 -2.76 -2.60 -23.94
CA ARG A 120 -2.94 -1.21 -23.56
C ARG A 120 -2.85 -1.03 -22.05
N ILE A 121 -2.02 -0.09 -21.61
CA ILE A 121 -1.81 0.22 -20.19
C ILE A 121 -3.11 0.77 -19.56
N ASP A 122 -3.88 1.57 -20.30
CA ASP A 122 -5.15 2.12 -19.84
C ASP A 122 -6.20 1.05 -19.56
N ASP A 123 -6.23 -0.03 -20.34
CA ASP A 123 -7.15 -1.15 -20.09
C ASP A 123 -6.76 -1.91 -18.81
N ALA A 124 -5.45 -2.17 -18.62
CA ALA A 124 -4.95 -2.80 -17.40
C ALA A 124 -5.19 -1.94 -16.14
N LEU A 125 -4.99 -0.62 -16.26
CA LEU A 125 -5.28 0.32 -15.18
C LEU A 125 -6.78 0.39 -14.90
N PHE A 126 -7.62 0.44 -15.93
CA PHE A 126 -9.08 0.44 -15.78
C PHE A 126 -9.52 -0.80 -15.02
N GLU A 127 -9.03 -1.97 -15.41
CA GLU A 127 -9.37 -3.23 -14.78
C GLU A 127 -8.95 -3.28 -13.31
N SER A 128 -7.71 -2.86 -13.01
CA SER A 128 -7.22 -2.83 -11.64
C SER A 128 -7.96 -1.82 -10.76
N ILE A 129 -8.25 -0.62 -11.29
CA ILE A 129 -9.00 0.41 -10.55
C ILE A 129 -10.41 -0.12 -10.26
N SER A 130 -11.11 -0.59 -11.29
CA SER A 130 -12.46 -1.15 -11.18
C SER A 130 -12.55 -2.27 -10.15
N GLY A 131 -11.54 -3.14 -10.10
CA GLY A 131 -11.40 -4.18 -9.09
C GLY A 131 -11.30 -3.62 -7.68
N PHE A 132 -10.28 -2.81 -7.39
CA PHE A 132 -10.05 -2.28 -6.04
C PHE A 132 -11.15 -1.31 -5.56
N THR A 133 -11.79 -0.57 -6.45
CA THR A 133 -12.93 0.28 -6.09
C THR A 133 -14.23 -0.48 -5.97
N THR A 134 -14.22 -1.80 -6.18
CA THR A 134 -15.41 -2.67 -6.20
C THR A 134 -16.47 -2.22 -7.21
N THR A 135 -16.05 -1.54 -8.27
CA THR A 135 -16.94 -1.12 -9.36
C THR A 135 -17.37 -2.32 -10.19
N GLY A 136 -16.46 -3.28 -10.41
CA GLY A 136 -16.77 -4.54 -11.08
C GLY A 136 -17.04 -4.44 -12.58
N ALA A 137 -16.76 -3.28 -13.19
CA ALA A 137 -16.72 -3.14 -14.65
C ALA A 137 -15.48 -3.85 -15.22
N THR A 138 -15.58 -4.37 -16.44
CA THR A 138 -14.50 -5.11 -17.12
C THR A 138 -14.29 -4.58 -18.53
N VAL A 139 -13.04 -4.59 -18.98
CA VAL A 139 -12.66 -4.35 -20.39
C VAL A 139 -12.10 -5.62 -21.04
N ILE A 140 -12.03 -6.74 -20.31
CA ILE A 140 -11.74 -8.06 -20.90
C ILE A 140 -12.91 -8.47 -21.81
N PRO A 141 -12.67 -8.73 -23.11
CA PRO A 141 -13.73 -9.13 -24.04
C PRO A 141 -14.23 -10.57 -23.80
N ASP A 142 -13.30 -11.49 -23.55
CA ASP A 142 -13.59 -12.90 -23.26
C ASP A 142 -12.98 -13.31 -21.92
N ILE A 143 -13.82 -13.33 -20.90
CA ILE A 143 -13.44 -13.71 -19.54
C ILE A 143 -13.15 -15.21 -19.42
N GLU A 144 -13.78 -16.05 -20.23
CA GLU A 144 -13.63 -17.50 -20.13
C GLU A 144 -12.28 -17.97 -20.67
N ALA A 145 -11.71 -17.22 -21.61
CA ALA A 145 -10.36 -17.43 -22.14
C ALA A 145 -9.24 -16.95 -21.20
N THR A 146 -9.57 -16.20 -20.14
CA THR A 146 -8.57 -15.68 -19.19
C THR A 146 -8.05 -16.79 -18.27
N SER A 147 -6.76 -16.77 -17.94
CA SER A 147 -6.17 -17.74 -17.02
C SER A 147 -6.83 -17.72 -15.64
N LYS A 148 -6.90 -18.88 -14.97
CA LYS A 148 -7.53 -18.98 -13.65
C LYS A 148 -6.78 -18.15 -12.61
N GLY A 149 -5.46 -17.99 -12.74
CA GLY A 149 -4.68 -17.08 -11.90
C GLY A 149 -5.12 -15.62 -12.03
N LEU A 150 -5.29 -15.11 -13.25
CA LEU A 150 -5.76 -13.74 -13.48
C LEU A 150 -7.21 -13.55 -13.07
N LEU A 151 -8.08 -14.52 -13.31
CA LEU A 151 -9.46 -14.48 -12.80
C LEU A 151 -9.50 -14.42 -11.28
N PHE A 152 -8.67 -15.23 -10.61
CA PHE A 152 -8.52 -15.17 -9.16
C PHE A 152 -7.97 -13.82 -8.69
N TRP A 153 -7.00 -13.24 -9.42
CA TRP A 153 -6.48 -11.91 -9.12
C TRP A 153 -7.59 -10.85 -9.19
N ARG A 154 -8.39 -10.86 -10.26
CA ARG A 154 -9.56 -9.97 -10.41
C ARG A 154 -10.50 -10.07 -9.21
N SER A 155 -10.91 -11.28 -8.82
CA SER A 155 -11.77 -11.49 -7.65
C SER A 155 -11.10 -11.04 -6.35
N THR A 156 -9.79 -11.24 -6.22
CA THR A 156 -9.01 -10.82 -5.05
C THR A 156 -8.96 -9.29 -4.92
N THR A 157 -8.79 -8.55 -6.03
CA THR A 157 -8.82 -7.07 -5.99
C THR A 157 -10.17 -6.53 -5.50
N GLN A 158 -11.28 -7.13 -5.93
CA GLN A 158 -12.62 -6.78 -5.44
C GLN A 158 -12.80 -7.11 -3.97
N TRP A 159 -12.32 -8.28 -3.53
CA TRP A 159 -12.38 -8.66 -2.13
C TRP A 159 -11.57 -7.71 -1.23
N MET A 160 -10.35 -7.37 -1.65
CA MET A 160 -9.48 -6.40 -0.94
C MET A 160 -10.12 -5.01 -0.90
N GLY A 161 -10.70 -4.56 -2.01
CA GLY A 161 -11.44 -3.31 -2.11
C GLY A 161 -12.63 -3.25 -1.13
N GLY A 162 -13.44 -4.30 -1.12
CA GLY A 162 -14.61 -4.41 -0.25
C GLY A 162 -14.24 -4.38 1.23
N MET A 163 -13.18 -5.09 1.63
CA MET A 163 -12.65 -5.03 2.99
C MET A 163 -12.20 -3.62 3.38
N GLY A 164 -11.60 -2.87 2.45
CA GLY A 164 -11.20 -1.47 2.66
C GLY A 164 -12.39 -0.55 2.98
N VAL A 165 -13.49 -0.69 2.23
CA VAL A 165 -14.72 0.08 2.45
C VAL A 165 -15.39 -0.28 3.77
N ILE A 166 -15.46 -1.57 4.12
CA ILE A 166 -16.06 -2.03 5.39
C ILE A 166 -15.32 -1.42 6.58
N VAL A 167 -13.98 -1.46 6.59
CA VAL A 167 -13.17 -0.89 7.67
C VAL A 167 -13.39 0.62 7.79
N LEU A 168 -13.48 1.34 6.67
CA LEU A 168 -13.78 2.77 6.67
C LEU A 168 -15.16 3.05 7.29
N VAL A 169 -16.19 2.30 6.89
CA VAL A 169 -17.56 2.46 7.40
C VAL A 169 -17.61 2.20 8.91
N VAL A 170 -16.98 1.12 9.39
CA VAL A 170 -16.92 0.80 10.82
C VAL A 170 -16.12 1.83 11.61
N ALA A 171 -15.07 2.40 11.04
CA ALA A 171 -14.28 3.44 11.71
C ALA A 171 -15.01 4.79 11.83
N VAL A 172 -15.97 5.07 10.95
CA VAL A 172 -16.76 6.32 10.92
C VAL A 172 -18.11 6.17 11.63
N LEU A 173 -18.67 4.97 11.68
CA LEU A 173 -19.90 4.68 12.40
C LEU A 173 -19.75 5.07 13.89
N PRO A 174 -20.61 5.95 14.42
CA PRO A 174 -20.58 6.26 15.83
C PRO A 174 -20.91 4.98 16.64
N THR A 175 -20.01 4.62 17.55
CA THR A 175 -20.24 3.60 18.58
C THR A 175 -21.18 4.11 19.66
#